data_AF-A0A7C1A2B0-F1
#
_entry.id   AF-A0A7C1A2B0-F1
#
_cell.length_a   1.000
_cell.length_b   1.000
_cell.length_c   1.000
_cell.angle_alpha   90.00
_cell.angle_beta   90.00
_cell.angle_gamma   90.00
#
_symmetry.space_group_name_H-M   'P 1'
#
loop_
_entity.id
_entity.type
_entity.pdbx_description
1 polymer ?
#
loop_
_entity_poly.entity_id
_entity_poly.type
_entity_poly.pdbx_seq_one_letter_code
_entity_poly.pdbx_strand_id
1 'polypeptide(L)'
;MAVQTHEVEVDLVYTVDAETEEAAELDVTYDVLTGGITAYAEYMNYPVDDEGEYILSGAGQYDYPAGTYVAVATLEYDLAEDMDLTVEGRVDSDSAAFWSAEVQLVYALAENTDLTVGFEMNDWDDDINDYDDMVISGTAGTLTAELAVEF
;
A
#
# COMPACT_ATOMS: atom_id res chain seq x y z
N MET A 1 13.61 29.07 19.17
CA MET A 1 12.21 29.03 19.62
C MET A 1 11.75 27.61 19.38
N ALA A 2 11.20 26.92 20.39
CA ALA A 2 10.60 25.61 20.15
C ALA A 2 9.36 25.83 19.28
N VAL A 3 9.24 25.07 18.18
CA VAL A 3 8.00 25.00 17.42
C VAL A 3 6.98 24.35 18.36
N GLN A 4 5.98 25.12 18.78
CA GLN A 4 4.81 24.53 19.43
C GLN A 4 3.91 24.07 18.30
N THR A 5 3.86 22.77 18.03
CA THR A 5 2.78 22.18 17.25
C THR A 5 1.49 22.32 18.05
N HIS A 6 0.39 22.67 17.37
CA HIS A 6 -0.91 22.88 17.99
C HIS A 6 -1.88 21.86 17.38
N GLU A 7 -1.57 20.58 17.56
CA GLU A 7 -2.30 19.48 16.95
C GLU A 7 -3.13 18.74 17.99
N VAL A 8 -4.28 18.25 17.55
CA VAL A 8 -5.10 17.28 18.28
C VAL A 8 -5.22 16.05 17.39
N GLU A 9 -4.81 14.91 17.92
CA GLU A 9 -4.73 13.63 17.22
C GLU A 9 -5.70 12.64 17.85
N VAL A 10 -6.33 11.82 17.02
CA VAL A 10 -7.27 10.78 17.42
C VAL A 10 -6.97 9.52 16.62
N ASP A 11 -6.53 8.50 17.34
CA ASP A 11 -6.15 7.22 16.74
C ASP A 11 -7.13 6.14 17.17
N LEU A 12 -7.65 5.41 16.20
CA LEU A 12 -8.49 4.25 16.42
C LEU A 12 -7.87 3.06 15.68
N VAL A 13 -7.25 2.17 16.45
CA VAL A 13 -6.73 0.90 15.95
C VAL A 13 -7.67 -0.22 16.37
N TYR A 14 -8.05 -1.09 15.43
CA TYR A 14 -8.93 -2.23 15.64
C TYR A 14 -8.37 -3.48 14.97
N THR A 15 -7.97 -4.46 15.78
CA THR A 15 -7.63 -5.80 15.28
C THR A 15 -8.91 -6.64 15.17
N VAL A 16 -9.21 -7.08 13.95
CA VAL A 16 -10.34 -7.97 13.64
C VAL A 16 -9.96 -9.40 13.99
N ASP A 17 -8.81 -9.84 13.49
CA ASP A 17 -8.23 -11.15 13.73
C ASP A 17 -6.71 -11.02 13.90
N ALA A 18 -6.20 -11.53 15.01
CA ALA A 18 -4.78 -11.45 15.31
C ALA A 18 -3.96 -12.59 14.67
N GLU A 19 -4.61 -13.67 14.22
CA GLU A 19 -3.95 -14.79 13.55
C GLU A 19 -3.64 -14.47 12.08
N THR A 20 -4.54 -13.76 11.41
CA THR A 20 -4.35 -13.27 10.02
C THR A 20 -3.83 -11.84 9.96
N GLU A 21 -3.62 -11.20 11.11
CA GLU A 21 -3.25 -9.79 11.21
C GLU A 21 -4.25 -8.87 10.49
N GLU A 22 -5.52 -9.28 10.41
CA GLU A 22 -6.60 -8.47 9.86
C GLU A 22 -6.89 -7.32 10.81
N ALA A 23 -6.69 -6.08 10.35
CA ALA A 23 -6.80 -4.90 11.17
C ALA A 23 -7.31 -3.70 10.38
N ALA A 24 -7.83 -2.71 11.12
CA ALA A 24 -8.20 -1.41 10.58
C ALA A 24 -7.67 -0.31 11.49
N GLU A 25 -7.21 0.77 10.89
CA GLU A 25 -6.77 1.96 11.60
C GLU A 25 -7.41 3.22 11.00
N LEU A 26 -7.68 4.19 11.88
CA LEU A 26 -8.11 5.54 11.54
C LEU A 26 -7.34 6.52 12.41
N ASP A 27 -6.52 7.36 11.78
CA ASP A 27 -5.87 8.52 12.38
C ASP A 27 -6.55 9.78 11.86
N VAL A 28 -6.90 10.68 12.78
CA VAL A 28 -7.33 12.03 12.43
C VAL A 28 -6.54 13.05 13.22
N THR A 29 -5.72 13.82 12.50
CA THR A 29 -4.96 14.94 13.03
C THR A 29 -5.62 16.27 12.66
N TYR A 30 -5.88 17.13 13.66
CA TYR A 30 -6.42 18.48 13.51
C TYR A 30 -5.43 19.54 13.98
N ASP A 31 -5.03 20.45 13.09
CA ASP A 31 -4.21 21.62 13.43
C ASP A 31 -5.11 22.77 13.92
N VAL A 32 -4.98 23.12 15.19
CA VAL A 32 -5.77 24.15 15.87
C VAL A 32 -5.44 25.57 15.38
N LEU A 33 -4.24 25.82 14.86
CA LEU A 33 -3.84 27.13 14.35
C LEU A 33 -4.36 27.37 12.94
N THR A 34 -4.26 26.37 12.07
CA THR A 34 -4.63 26.51 10.65
C THR A 34 -6.07 26.05 10.37
N GLY A 35 -6.65 25.23 11.25
CA GLY A 35 -7.92 24.56 11.03
C GLY A 35 -7.84 23.42 10.02
N GLY A 36 -6.62 22.97 9.69
CA GLY A 36 -6.38 21.85 8.78
C GLY A 36 -6.72 20.51 9.42
N ILE A 37 -7.08 19.53 8.58
CA ILE A 37 -7.30 18.15 8.99
C ILE A 37 -6.50 17.26 8.04
N THR A 38 -5.77 16.31 8.61
CA THR A 38 -5.26 15.14 7.91
C THR A 38 -6.00 13.93 8.45
N ALA A 39 -6.64 13.17 7.57
CA ALA A 39 -7.34 11.94 7.93
C ALA A 39 -6.72 10.79 7.17
N TYR A 40 -6.20 9.81 7.90
CA TYR A 40 -5.62 8.58 7.36
C TYR A 40 -6.48 7.40 7.79
N ALA A 41 -6.71 6.46 6.89
CA ALA A 41 -7.37 5.21 7.22
C ALA A 41 -6.74 4.07 6.44
N GLU A 42 -6.63 2.92 7.09
CA GLU A 42 -6.18 1.68 6.47
C GLU A 42 -7.06 0.51 6.90
N TYR A 43 -7.05 -0.51 6.05
CA TYR A 43 -7.57 -1.84 6.35
C TYR A 43 -6.60 -2.86 5.76
N MET A 44 -6.08 -3.72 6.60
CA MET A 44 -5.02 -4.67 6.27
C MET A 44 -5.54 -6.09 6.37
N ASN A 45 -5.08 -6.93 5.44
CA ASN A 45 -5.26 -8.38 5.42
C ASN A 45 -6.71 -8.86 5.42
N TYR A 46 -7.60 -8.20 4.67
CA TYR A 46 -8.99 -8.64 4.52
C TYR A 46 -9.07 -9.92 3.66
N PRO A 47 -9.55 -11.05 4.20
CA PRO A 47 -9.77 -12.26 3.41
C PRO A 47 -11.02 -12.09 2.54
N VAL A 48 -10.81 -12.06 1.21
CA VAL A 48 -11.90 -11.88 0.24
C VAL A 48 -12.70 -13.17 0.06
N ASP A 49 -12.08 -14.31 0.32
CA ASP A 49 -12.68 -15.63 0.24
C ASP A 49 -12.55 -16.43 1.55
N ASP A 50 -13.27 -17.54 1.63
CA ASP A 50 -13.28 -18.41 2.82
C ASP A 50 -11.99 -19.25 2.95
N GLU A 51 -11.23 -19.38 1.85
CA GLU A 51 -10.02 -20.20 1.77
C GLU A 51 -8.75 -19.39 2.12
N GLY A 52 -8.83 -18.05 2.10
CA GLY A 52 -7.73 -17.14 2.43
C GLY A 52 -6.74 -16.96 1.28
N GLU A 53 -7.07 -17.44 0.08
CA GLU A 53 -6.19 -17.32 -1.10
C GLU A 53 -6.15 -15.89 -1.63
N TYR A 54 -7.20 -15.09 -1.38
CA TYR A 54 -7.29 -13.70 -1.80
C TYR A 54 -7.27 -12.75 -0.60
N ILE A 55 -6.20 -11.96 -0.50
CA ILE A 55 -6.04 -10.97 0.55
C ILE A 55 -6.08 -9.57 -0.03
N LEU A 56 -6.95 -8.71 0.50
CA LEU A 56 -7.06 -7.30 0.14
C LEU A 56 -6.56 -6.42 1.28
N SER A 57 -5.65 -5.53 0.96
CA SER A 57 -5.14 -4.50 1.85
C SER A 57 -5.26 -3.13 1.19
N GLY A 58 -5.32 -2.07 1.98
CA GLY A 58 -5.39 -0.72 1.43
C GLY A 58 -5.34 0.37 2.47
N ALA A 59 -4.76 1.49 2.09
CA ALA A 59 -4.63 2.68 2.91
C ALA A 59 -4.95 3.93 2.10
N GLY A 60 -5.25 5.03 2.79
CA GLY A 60 -5.38 6.32 2.15
C GLY A 60 -5.42 7.48 3.13
N GLN A 61 -5.00 8.63 2.62
CA GLN A 61 -4.96 9.89 3.34
C GLN A 61 -5.74 10.96 2.58
N TYR A 62 -6.41 11.85 3.33
CA TYR A 62 -7.04 13.06 2.80
C TYR A 62 -6.65 14.28 3.63
N ASP A 63 -6.22 15.35 2.96
CA ASP A 63 -5.84 16.62 3.59
C ASP A 63 -6.84 17.73 3.27
N TYR A 64 -7.46 18.28 4.31
CA TYR A 64 -8.35 19.43 4.25
C TYR A 64 -7.64 20.69 4.80
N PRO A 65 -7.82 21.88 4.19
CA PRO A 65 -8.69 22.19 3.05
C PRO A 65 -8.00 22.09 1.68
N ALA A 66 -6.76 21.58 1.62
CA ALA A 66 -6.02 21.42 0.38
C ALA A 66 -6.82 20.60 -0.65
N GLY A 67 -7.59 19.62 -0.17
CA GLY A 67 -8.39 18.73 -1.01
C GLY A 67 -7.54 17.69 -1.71
N THR A 68 -6.32 17.45 -1.22
CA THR A 68 -5.40 16.44 -1.72
C THR A 68 -5.68 15.09 -1.05
N TYR A 69 -5.42 14.03 -1.78
CA TYR A 69 -5.50 12.66 -1.29
C TYR A 69 -4.47 11.77 -1.97
N VAL A 70 -4.05 10.76 -1.23
CA VAL A 70 -3.29 9.61 -1.70
C VAL A 70 -3.99 8.34 -1.22
N ALA A 71 -3.97 7.28 -2.01
CA ALA A 71 -4.50 5.99 -1.59
C ALA A 71 -3.87 4.85 -2.38
N VAL A 72 -3.79 3.70 -1.73
CA VAL A 72 -3.27 2.45 -2.28
C VAL A 72 -4.24 1.31 -1.96
N ALA A 73 -4.34 0.35 -2.87
CA ALA A 73 -5.00 -0.92 -2.63
C ALA A 73 -4.20 -2.04 -3.29
N THR A 74 -3.99 -3.10 -2.54
CA THR A 74 -3.16 -4.25 -2.94
C THR A 74 -3.96 -5.52 -2.79
N LEU A 75 -3.94 -6.32 -3.84
CA LEU A 75 -4.53 -7.65 -3.89
C LEU A 75 -3.41 -8.67 -4.00
N GLU A 76 -3.34 -9.57 -3.03
CA GLU A 76 -2.49 -10.75 -3.05
C GLU A 76 -3.33 -11.99 -3.37
N TYR A 77 -2.81 -12.83 -4.25
CA TYR A 77 -3.46 -14.06 -4.67
C TYR A 77 -2.47 -15.22 -4.84
N ASP A 78 -2.73 -16.30 -4.12
CA ASP A 78 -2.09 -17.61 -4.33
C ASP A 78 -2.62 -18.21 -5.65
N LEU A 79 -2.03 -17.77 -6.77
CA LEU A 79 -2.49 -18.13 -8.12
C LEU A 79 -2.36 -19.63 -8.40
N ALA A 80 -1.33 -20.27 -7.85
CA ALA A 80 -1.11 -21.72 -7.87
C ALA A 80 -0.20 -22.14 -6.70
N GLU A 81 -0.03 -23.45 -6.47
CA GLU A 81 0.83 -23.99 -5.40
C GLU A 81 2.28 -23.45 -5.44
N ASP A 82 2.74 -23.04 -6.62
CA ASP A 82 4.08 -22.53 -6.89
C ASP A 82 4.10 -21.07 -7.38
N MET A 83 2.96 -20.36 -7.38
CA MET A 83 2.85 -19.02 -7.95
C MET A 83 2.03 -18.07 -7.09
N ASP A 84 2.63 -16.94 -6.75
CA ASP A 84 2.00 -15.85 -6.01
C ASP A 84 1.87 -14.62 -6.91
N LEU A 85 0.68 -14.03 -6.96
CA LEU A 85 0.38 -12.83 -7.73
C LEU A 85 0.03 -11.68 -6.79
N THR A 86 0.76 -10.57 -6.89
CA THR A 86 0.45 -9.33 -6.21
C THR A 86 0.08 -8.26 -7.24
N VAL A 87 -1.03 -7.56 -7.02
CA VAL A 87 -1.47 -6.44 -7.85
C VAL A 87 -1.74 -5.25 -6.96
N GLU A 88 -1.11 -4.12 -7.25
CA GLU A 88 -1.28 -2.90 -6.49
C GLU A 88 -1.69 -1.75 -7.40
N GLY A 89 -2.61 -0.91 -6.91
CA GLY A 89 -3.01 0.32 -7.56
C GLY A 89 -2.91 1.48 -6.59
N ARG A 90 -2.32 2.58 -7.05
CA ARG A 90 -2.18 3.82 -6.29
C ARG A 90 -2.89 4.98 -7.00
N VAL A 91 -3.37 5.94 -6.21
CA VAL A 91 -3.77 7.26 -6.68
C VAL A 91 -3.10 8.32 -5.85
N ASP A 92 -2.67 9.39 -6.50
CA ASP A 92 -2.12 10.57 -5.85
C ASP A 92 -2.61 11.82 -6.60
N SER A 93 -3.35 12.66 -5.89
CA SER A 93 -3.99 13.83 -6.47
C SER A 93 -3.04 14.99 -6.78
N ASP A 94 -1.83 15.00 -6.22
CA ASP A 94 -0.87 16.12 -6.30
C ASP A 94 0.52 15.70 -6.84
N SER A 95 0.60 14.55 -7.51
CA SER A 95 1.84 14.00 -8.04
C SER A 95 2.07 14.27 -9.53
N ALA A 96 3.17 13.70 -10.04
CA ALA A 96 3.50 13.70 -11.47
C ALA A 96 2.45 12.96 -12.33
N ALA A 97 1.87 11.87 -11.81
CA ALA A 97 0.83 11.08 -12.45
C ALA A 97 -0.27 10.72 -11.45
N PHE A 98 -1.53 10.96 -11.84
CA PHE A 98 -2.68 10.74 -10.95
C PHE A 98 -2.81 9.32 -10.40
N TRP A 99 -2.35 8.32 -11.15
CA TRP A 99 -2.49 6.91 -10.81
C TRP A 99 -1.21 6.17 -11.11
N SER A 100 -0.98 5.08 -10.39
CA SER A 100 0.03 4.09 -10.71
C SER A 100 -0.53 2.70 -10.50
N ALA A 101 0.07 1.71 -11.16
CA ALA A 101 -0.27 0.31 -10.94
C ALA A 101 0.95 -0.58 -11.14
N GLU A 102 1.08 -1.58 -10.28
CA GLU A 102 2.08 -2.63 -10.39
C GLU A 102 1.42 -3.99 -10.35
N VAL A 103 1.97 -4.92 -11.12
CA VAL A 103 1.69 -6.35 -11.00
C VAL A 103 3.01 -7.09 -10.86
N GLN A 104 3.08 -7.99 -9.87
CA GLN A 104 4.22 -8.85 -9.61
C GLN A 104 3.76 -10.31 -9.57
N LEU A 105 4.47 -11.18 -10.27
CA LEU A 105 4.33 -12.63 -10.19
C LEU A 105 5.63 -13.22 -9.64
N VAL A 106 5.54 -13.96 -8.54
CA VAL A 106 6.62 -14.78 -8.01
C VAL A 106 6.34 -16.24 -8.37
N TYR A 107 7.32 -16.92 -8.95
CA TYR A 107 7.23 -18.33 -9.32
C TYR A 107 8.38 -19.13 -8.67
N ALA A 108 8.02 -20.02 -7.75
CA ALA A 108 8.92 -21.00 -7.16
C ALA A 108 9.28 -22.10 -8.17
N LEU A 109 10.34 -21.87 -8.94
CA LEU A 109 10.79 -22.80 -9.99
C LEU A 109 11.30 -24.14 -9.44
N ALA A 110 11.94 -24.09 -8.27
CA ALA A 110 12.48 -25.23 -7.54
C ALA A 110 12.76 -24.85 -6.08
N GLU A 111 13.14 -25.83 -5.25
CA GLU A 111 13.66 -25.57 -3.91
C GLU A 111 14.81 -24.54 -3.97
N ASN A 112 14.65 -23.42 -3.24
CA ASN A 112 15.58 -22.29 -3.19
C ASN A 112 15.80 -21.57 -4.53
N THR A 113 14.83 -21.57 -5.44
CA THR A 113 14.92 -20.86 -6.72
C THR A 113 13.61 -20.21 -7.11
N ASP A 114 13.60 -18.88 -7.09
CA ASP A 114 12.42 -18.08 -7.40
C ASP A 114 12.67 -17.19 -8.61
N LEU A 115 11.69 -17.12 -9.50
CA LEU A 115 11.63 -16.15 -10.59
C LEU A 115 10.55 -15.12 -10.28
N THR A 116 10.95 -13.86 -10.12
CA THR A 116 10.04 -12.73 -9.96
C THR A 116 9.96 -11.96 -11.27
N VAL A 117 8.75 -11.68 -11.75
CA VAL A 117 8.51 -10.83 -12.93
C VAL A 117 7.47 -9.78 -12.56
N GLY A 118 7.79 -8.52 -12.80
CA GLY A 118 6.93 -7.40 -12.47
C GLY A 118 6.76 -6.42 -13.62
N PHE A 119 5.65 -5.70 -13.61
CA PHE A 119 5.47 -4.51 -14.43
C PHE A 119 4.79 -3.42 -13.60
N GLU A 120 5.41 -2.25 -13.60
CA GLU A 120 4.93 -1.04 -12.94
C GLU A 120 4.68 0.06 -13.98
N MET A 121 3.59 0.81 -13.81
CA MET A 121 3.25 1.96 -14.64
C MET A 121 3.07 3.21 -13.79
N ASN A 122 3.95 4.19 -14.00
CA ASN A 122 4.16 5.41 -13.22
C ASN A 122 4.88 5.14 -11.91
N ASP A 123 6.22 5.25 -11.95
CA ASP A 123 7.10 4.88 -10.83
C ASP A 123 6.68 5.46 -9.46
N TRP A 124 6.79 4.67 -8.40
CA TRP A 124 6.90 5.07 -6.99
C TRP A 124 8.21 4.53 -6.38
N ASP A 125 8.63 5.06 -5.23
CA ASP A 125 9.99 4.82 -4.71
C ASP A 125 10.09 3.56 -3.80
N ASP A 126 8.97 3.08 -3.27
CA ASP A 126 8.90 1.95 -2.34
C ASP A 126 8.54 0.62 -3.02
N ASP A 127 8.67 -0.48 -2.28
CA ASP A 127 8.31 -1.82 -2.76
C ASP A 127 6.78 -2.00 -2.81
N ILE A 128 6.30 -2.96 -3.62
CA ILE A 128 4.90 -3.37 -3.59
C ILE A 128 4.51 -3.82 -2.17
N ASN A 129 3.28 -3.53 -1.75
CA ASN A 129 2.78 -3.79 -0.41
C ASN A 129 3.43 -2.90 0.69
N ASP A 130 4.02 -1.76 0.31
CA ASP A 130 4.43 -0.70 1.23
C ASP A 130 3.40 0.44 1.28
N TYR A 131 2.95 0.77 2.48
CA TYR A 131 1.89 1.75 2.76
C TYR A 131 2.42 3.01 3.47
N ASP A 132 3.72 3.05 3.79
CA ASP A 132 4.34 4.16 4.54
C ASP A 132 4.51 5.41 3.66
N ASP A 133 4.83 5.26 2.37
CA ASP A 133 4.79 6.34 1.38
C ASP A 133 3.96 5.92 0.15
N MET A 134 2.84 6.62 -0.06
CA MET A 134 1.90 6.35 -1.16
C MET A 134 2.15 7.26 -2.38
N VAL A 135 3.23 8.04 -2.39
CA VAL A 135 3.48 9.06 -3.42
C VAL A 135 3.93 8.45 -4.74
N ILE A 136 3.39 8.98 -5.84
CA ILE A 136 3.80 8.62 -7.20
C ILE A 136 4.90 9.59 -7.67
N SER A 137 6.12 9.09 -7.86
CA SER A 137 7.30 9.93 -8.14
C SER A 137 7.58 10.11 -9.64
N GLY A 138 7.06 9.22 -10.49
CA GLY A 138 7.41 9.14 -11.91
C GLY A 138 6.23 8.97 -12.88
N THR A 139 6.58 8.87 -14.17
CA THR A 139 5.63 8.59 -15.26
C THR A 139 6.13 7.51 -16.22
N ALA A 140 7.23 6.83 -15.86
CA ALA A 140 7.77 5.77 -16.69
C ALA A 140 6.99 4.48 -16.47
N GLY A 141 7.15 3.53 -17.39
CA GLY A 141 6.71 2.16 -17.19
C GLY A 141 7.93 1.26 -17.14
N THR A 142 8.01 0.41 -16.13
CA THR A 142 9.18 -0.41 -15.82
C THR A 142 8.79 -1.87 -15.83
N LEU A 143 9.56 -2.68 -16.58
CA LEU A 143 9.44 -4.14 -16.57
C LEU A 143 10.64 -4.69 -15.80
N THR A 144 10.37 -5.51 -14.78
CA THR A 144 11.37 -6.15 -13.93
C THR A 144 11.34 -7.66 -14.09
N ALA A 145 12.52 -8.28 -13.98
CA ALA A 145 12.66 -9.72 -13.96
C ALA A 145 13.90 -10.08 -13.13
N GLU A 146 13.71 -10.89 -12.11
CA GLU A 146 14.75 -11.32 -11.17
C GLU A 146 14.73 -12.83 -10.99
N LEU A 147 15.91 -13.45 -10.90
CA LEU A 147 16.09 -14.85 -10.56
C LEU A 147 16.92 -14.93 -9.27
N ALA A 148 16.30 -15.35 -8.18
CA ALA A 148 16.94 -15.55 -6.88
C ALA A 148 17.30 -17.03 -6.68
N VAL A 149 18.51 -17.30 -6.14
CA VAL A 149 18.98 -18.65 -5.82
C VAL A 149 19.69 -18.64 -4.46
N GLU A 150 19.19 -19.43 -3.52
CA GLU A 150 19.79 -19.58 -2.18
C GLU A 150 20.54 -20.92 -2.02
N PHE A 151 21.55 -20.97 -1.13
CA PHE A 151 22.49 -22.09 -0.98
C PHE A 151 22.58 -22.64 0.44
#